data_AF-A0A1H0M7S5-F1
#
_entry.id   AF-A0A1H0M7S5-F1
#
_cell.length_a   1.000
_cell.length_b   1.000
_cell.length_c   1.000
_cell.angle_alpha   90.00
_cell.angle_beta   90.00
_cell.angle_gamma   90.00
#
_symmetry.space_group_name_H-M   'P 1'
#
loop_
_entity.id
_entity.type
_entity.pdbx_description
1 polymer ?
#
loop_
_entity_poly.entity_id
_entity_poly.type
_entity_poly.pdbx_seq_one_letter_code
_entity_poly.pdbx_strand_id
1 'polypeptide(L)'
;MKKASLNFIAVLALSLGLLAFTFIREGGIQGKVNPAEGASQVLAVVGTDTLRAAVSNGSFVFSKVKPGTYTIWVKANAPYKDTSVENVAVTDSATTDVGEIKLLQ
;
A
#
# COMPACT_ATOMS: atom_id res chain seq x y z
N MET A 1 -7.06 47.10 19.54
CA MET A 1 -5.93 46.41 18.86
C MET A 1 -5.62 45.02 19.44
N LYS A 2 -5.69 44.77 20.76
CA LYS A 2 -5.34 43.46 21.38
C LYS A 2 -6.24 42.26 21.01
N LYS A 3 -7.54 42.48 20.71
CA LYS A 3 -8.47 41.41 20.29
C LYS A 3 -8.31 41.04 18.81
N ALA A 4 -8.01 42.02 17.96
CA ALA A 4 -7.75 41.80 16.55
C ALA A 4 -6.48 40.99 16.33
N SER A 5 -5.42 41.24 17.12
CA SER A 5 -4.19 40.45 17.08
C SER A 5 -4.39 39.00 17.55
N LEU A 6 -5.27 38.75 18.54
CA LEU A 6 -5.56 37.40 19.02
C LEU A 6 -6.32 36.56 17.98
N ASN A 7 -7.33 37.16 17.32
CA ASN A 7 -8.06 36.50 16.25
C ASN A 7 -7.15 36.21 15.04
N PHE A 8 -6.22 37.11 14.73
CA PHE A 8 -5.25 36.91 13.65
C PHE A 8 -4.29 35.75 13.94
N ILE A 9 -3.80 35.64 15.18
CA ILE A 9 -2.97 34.51 15.63
C ILE A 9 -3.76 33.20 15.58
N ALA A 10 -5.04 33.21 15.98
CA ALA A 10 -5.90 32.02 15.91
C ALA A 10 -6.10 31.54 14.47
N VAL A 11 -6.33 32.45 13.52
CA VAL A 11 -6.47 32.10 12.09
C VAL A 11 -5.15 31.59 11.51
N LEU A 12 -4.01 32.17 11.88
CA LEU A 12 -2.68 31.70 11.48
C LEU A 12 -2.33 30.32 12.05
N ALA A 13 -2.66 30.06 13.32
CA ALA A 13 -2.44 28.76 13.95
C ALA A 13 -3.32 27.67 13.29
N LEU A 14 -4.57 28.02 12.95
CA LEU A 14 -5.49 27.11 12.28
C LEU A 14 -5.04 26.79 10.85
N SER A 15 -4.55 27.80 10.10
CA SER A 15 -4.06 27.59 8.74
C SER A 15 -2.76 26.79 8.68
N LEU A 16 -1.83 27.01 9.62
CA LEU A 16 -0.64 26.16 9.78
C LEU A 16 -1.00 24.72 10.21
N GLY A 17 -2.01 24.56 11.07
CA GLY A 17 -2.53 23.24 11.45
C GLY A 17 -3.14 22.47 10.28
N LEU A 18 -3.84 23.15 9.35
CA LEU A 18 -4.39 22.53 8.14
C LEU A 18 -3.30 22.03 7.17
N LEU A 19 -2.15 22.70 7.13
CA LEU A 19 -1.03 22.35 6.26
C LEU A 19 -0.19 21.17 6.78
N ALA A 20 -0.34 20.77 8.04
CA ALA A 20 0.43 19.68 8.65
C ALA A 20 0.10 18.29 8.06
N PHE A 21 -1.00 18.13 7.34
CA PHE A 21 -1.49 16.83 6.85
C PHE A 21 -1.27 16.59 5.34
N THR A 22 -0.54 17.46 4.63
CA THR A 22 -0.46 17.42 3.15
C THR A 22 0.63 16.51 2.58
N PHE A 23 1.43 15.85 3.42
CA PHE A 23 2.61 15.07 3.00
C PHE A 23 2.45 13.55 3.09
N ILE A 24 1.22 13.03 3.18
CA ILE A 24 1.03 11.57 3.08
C ILE A 24 1.06 11.18 1.61
N ARG A 25 2.27 10.93 1.12
CA ARG A 25 2.48 10.47 -0.24
C ARG A 25 2.47 8.95 -0.25
N GLU A 26 1.30 8.40 -0.54
CA GLU A 26 1.08 6.96 -0.55
C GLU A 26 1.10 6.43 -1.98
N GLY A 27 1.83 5.35 -2.22
CA GLY A 27 1.77 4.58 -3.45
C GLY A 27 0.76 3.43 -3.35
N GLY A 28 0.77 2.57 -4.34
CA GLY A 28 0.00 1.34 -4.36
C GLY A 28 0.80 0.18 -4.91
N ILE A 29 0.32 -1.03 -4.65
CA ILE A 29 0.78 -2.24 -5.33
C ILE A 29 -0.46 -2.96 -5.85
N GLN A 30 -0.44 -3.38 -7.10
CA GLN A 30 -1.51 -4.19 -7.67
C GLN A 30 -0.93 -5.38 -8.41
N GLY A 31 -1.71 -6.45 -8.49
CA GLY A 31 -1.33 -7.62 -9.26
C GLY A 31 -2.47 -8.61 -9.40
N LYS A 32 -2.21 -9.65 -10.16
CA LYS A 32 -3.12 -10.78 -10.34
C LYS A 32 -2.44 -12.07 -9.95
N VAL A 33 -3.21 -13.00 -9.43
CA VAL A 33 -2.85 -14.36 -9.08
C VAL A 33 -3.63 -15.26 -10.02
N ASN A 34 -2.91 -16.17 -10.66
CA ASN A 34 -3.48 -17.16 -11.56
C ASN A 34 -3.06 -18.55 -11.09
N PRO A 35 -4.00 -19.46 -10.78
CA PRO A 35 -5.46 -19.30 -10.86
C PRO A 35 -6.03 -18.43 -9.73
N ALA A 36 -7.19 -17.80 -10.00
CA ALA A 36 -7.84 -16.85 -9.09
C ALA A 36 -8.20 -17.45 -7.71
N GLU A 37 -8.41 -18.76 -7.67
CA GLU A 37 -8.77 -19.55 -6.49
C GLU A 37 -7.53 -20.04 -5.72
N GLY A 38 -6.36 -19.90 -6.33
CA GLY A 38 -5.11 -20.48 -5.83
C GLY A 38 -4.51 -19.71 -4.66
N ALA A 39 -5.00 -18.51 -4.34
CA ALA A 39 -4.61 -17.77 -3.13
C ALA A 39 -5.78 -16.98 -2.57
N SER A 40 -5.89 -16.92 -1.25
CA SER A 40 -6.89 -16.09 -0.56
C SER A 40 -6.30 -14.77 -0.05
N GLN A 41 -4.99 -14.72 0.20
CA GLN A 41 -4.33 -13.58 0.80
C GLN A 41 -2.94 -13.36 0.22
N VAL A 42 -2.59 -12.09 0.10
CA VAL A 42 -1.25 -11.63 -0.27
C VAL A 42 -0.71 -10.76 0.84
N LEU A 43 0.56 -10.90 1.15
CA LEU A 43 1.28 -10.09 2.11
C LEU A 43 2.34 -9.27 1.37
N ALA A 44 2.46 -7.99 1.67
CA ALA A 44 3.57 -7.17 1.20
C ALA A 44 4.47 -6.86 2.40
N VAL A 45 5.70 -7.38 2.37
CA VAL A 45 6.66 -7.29 3.46
C VAL A 45 7.74 -6.28 3.12
N VAL A 46 8.05 -5.35 4.03
CA VAL A 46 9.17 -4.42 3.91
C VAL A 46 9.91 -4.34 5.25
N GLY A 47 11.12 -4.90 5.32
CA GLY A 47 11.86 -5.00 6.58
C GLY A 47 11.05 -5.74 7.65
N THR A 48 10.57 -4.99 8.66
CA THR A 48 9.71 -5.51 9.76
C THR A 48 8.22 -5.22 9.59
N ASP A 49 7.82 -4.45 8.58
CA ASP A 49 6.42 -4.12 8.32
C ASP A 49 5.79 -5.15 7.37
N THR A 50 4.52 -5.47 7.57
CA THR A 50 3.78 -6.46 6.78
C THR A 50 2.36 -5.98 6.54
N LEU A 51 2.07 -5.65 5.29
CA LEU A 51 0.73 -5.31 4.83
C LEU A 51 0.03 -6.59 4.36
N ARG A 52 -1.29 -6.66 4.50
CA ARG A 52 -2.10 -7.80 4.05
C ARG A 52 -3.24 -7.30 3.17
N ALA A 53 -3.43 -7.97 2.05
CA ALA A 53 -4.55 -7.73 1.15
C ALA A 53 -5.27 -9.06 0.86
N ALA A 54 -6.59 -9.00 0.79
CA ALA A 54 -7.38 -10.12 0.31
C ALA A 54 -7.28 -10.20 -1.22
N VAL A 55 -7.27 -11.42 -1.74
CA VAL A 55 -7.39 -11.66 -3.18
C VAL A 55 -8.87 -11.74 -3.53
N SER A 56 -9.31 -10.94 -4.49
CA SER A 56 -10.68 -10.95 -5.01
C SER A 56 -10.66 -11.22 -6.51
N ASN A 57 -11.28 -12.33 -6.94
CA ASN A 57 -11.24 -12.80 -8.34
C ASN A 57 -9.81 -12.84 -8.91
N GLY A 58 -8.87 -13.36 -8.13
CA GLY A 58 -7.45 -13.41 -8.49
C GLY A 58 -6.74 -12.06 -8.46
N SER A 59 -7.43 -10.93 -8.30
CA SER A 59 -6.78 -9.61 -8.24
C SER A 59 -6.55 -9.18 -6.79
N PHE A 60 -5.43 -8.54 -6.52
CA PHE A 60 -5.15 -7.94 -5.21
C PHE A 60 -4.64 -6.52 -5.40
N VAL A 61 -4.97 -5.66 -4.43
CA VAL A 61 -4.54 -4.26 -4.40
C VAL A 61 -4.15 -3.90 -2.98
N PHE A 62 -2.96 -3.37 -2.83
CA PHE A 62 -2.52 -2.65 -1.64
C PHE A 62 -2.65 -1.16 -1.92
N SER A 63 -3.63 -0.54 -1.28
CA SER A 63 -3.74 0.91 -1.25
C SER A 63 -2.91 1.45 -0.09
N LYS A 64 -2.46 2.70 -0.20
CA LYS A 64 -1.80 3.42 0.89
C LYS A 64 -0.45 2.84 1.31
N VAL A 65 0.34 2.41 0.33
CA VAL A 65 1.64 1.77 0.58
C VAL A 65 2.72 2.84 0.65
N LYS A 66 3.57 2.78 1.68
CA LYS A 66 4.70 3.71 1.77
C LYS A 66 5.68 3.43 0.63
N PRO A 67 6.32 4.46 0.05
CA PRO A 67 7.36 4.22 -0.94
C PRO A 67 8.52 3.43 -0.33
N GLY A 68 8.99 2.42 -1.04
CA GLY A 68 9.98 1.45 -0.56
C GLY A 68 10.06 0.20 -1.42
N THR A 69 10.98 -0.70 -1.09
CA THR A 69 11.14 -1.98 -1.79
C THR A 69 10.47 -3.08 -0.98
N TYR A 70 9.46 -3.71 -1.57
CA TYR A 70 8.63 -4.74 -0.93
C TYR A 70 8.91 -6.11 -1.51
N THR A 71 8.70 -7.13 -0.67
CA THR A 71 8.56 -8.52 -1.09
C THR A 71 7.10 -8.94 -0.96
N ILE A 72 6.48 -9.32 -2.07
CA ILE A 72 5.09 -9.73 -2.14
C ILE A 72 5.01 -11.23 -1.96
N TRP A 73 4.48 -11.68 -0.84
CA TRP A 73 4.24 -13.08 -0.52
C TRP A 73 2.80 -13.44 -0.83
N VAL A 74 2.61 -14.37 -1.74
CA VAL A 74 1.29 -14.92 -2.06
C VAL A 74 1.13 -16.21 -1.27
N LYS A 75 0.20 -16.19 -0.32
CA LYS A 75 -0.14 -17.39 0.46
C LYS A 75 -1.13 -18.23 -0.34
N ALA A 76 -0.61 -19.30 -0.91
CA ALA A 76 -1.37 -20.17 -1.78
C ALA A 76 -2.23 -21.15 -0.96
N ASN A 77 -3.35 -21.54 -1.56
CA ASN A 77 -4.22 -22.60 -1.05
C ASN A 77 -3.82 -23.92 -1.72
N ALA A 78 -3.93 -25.03 -0.98
CA ALA A 78 -3.73 -26.35 -1.56
C ALA A 78 -4.68 -26.55 -2.77
N PRO A 79 -4.21 -27.11 -3.90
CA PRO A 79 -2.93 -27.79 -4.13
C PRO A 79 -1.75 -26.91 -4.56
N TYR A 80 -1.87 -25.58 -4.56
CA TYR A 80 -0.83 -24.66 -5.05
C TYR A 80 0.23 -24.36 -3.99
N LYS A 81 1.45 -24.05 -4.44
CA LYS A 81 2.58 -23.67 -3.59
C LYS A 81 2.65 -22.16 -3.37
N ASP A 82 3.07 -21.78 -2.16
CA ASP A 82 3.38 -20.40 -1.82
C ASP A 82 4.44 -19.85 -2.77
N THR A 83 4.29 -18.59 -3.16
CA THR A 83 5.24 -17.90 -4.05
C THR A 83 5.51 -16.50 -3.54
N SER A 84 6.67 -15.95 -3.90
CA SER A 84 7.05 -14.60 -3.55
C SER A 84 7.62 -13.85 -4.75
N VAL A 85 7.32 -12.54 -4.82
CA VAL A 85 7.89 -11.61 -5.78
C VAL A 85 8.72 -10.60 -5.01
N GLU A 86 10.03 -10.69 -5.16
CA GLU A 86 10.99 -9.80 -4.51
C GLU A 86 11.22 -8.53 -5.34
N ASN A 87 11.81 -7.50 -4.71
CA ASN A 87 12.24 -6.27 -5.37
C ASN A 87 11.11 -5.45 -6.01
N VAL A 88 9.91 -5.46 -5.43
CA VAL A 88 8.80 -4.63 -5.89
C VAL A 88 9.00 -3.19 -5.38
N ALA A 89 9.45 -2.32 -6.28
CA ALA A 89 9.71 -0.92 -5.97
C ALA A 89 8.43 -0.09 -6.02
N VAL A 90 7.97 0.37 -4.86
CA VAL A 90 6.83 1.28 -4.73
C VAL A 90 7.33 2.70 -4.77
N THR A 91 6.89 3.45 -5.79
CA THR A 91 7.15 4.88 -5.88
C THR A 91 6.00 5.70 -5.33
N ASP A 92 6.35 6.90 -4.91
CA ASP A 92 5.43 7.88 -4.40
C ASP A 92 4.30 8.21 -5.38
N SER A 93 3.06 8.20 -4.89
CA SER A 93 1.87 8.58 -5.68
C SER A 93 1.67 7.74 -6.96
N ALA A 94 2.29 6.56 -7.05
CA ALA A 94 2.12 5.63 -8.16
C ALA A 94 1.75 4.23 -7.66
N THR A 95 0.96 3.53 -8.47
CA THR A 95 0.66 2.12 -8.24
C THR A 95 1.63 1.26 -9.03
N THR A 96 2.36 0.41 -8.33
CA THR A 96 3.29 -0.55 -8.94
C THR A 96 2.51 -1.80 -9.30
N ASP A 97 2.48 -2.14 -10.58
CA ASP A 97 1.87 -3.37 -11.06
C ASP A 97 2.93 -4.50 -11.07
N VAL A 98 2.66 -5.59 -10.34
CA VAL A 98 3.56 -6.76 -10.28
C VAL A 98 3.21 -7.83 -11.31
N GLY A 99 2.24 -7.56 -12.18
CA GLY A 99 1.79 -8.45 -13.22
C GLY A 99 0.94 -9.62 -12.72
N GLU A 100 0.97 -10.69 -13.51
CA GLU A 100 0.31 -11.95 -13.19
C GLU A 100 1.29 -12.92 -12.53
N ILE A 101 0.97 -13.31 -11.31
CA ILE A 101 1.67 -14.29 -10.50
C ILE A 101 1.02 -15.65 -10.75
N LYS A 102 1.71 -16.51 -11.51
CA LYS A 102 1.27 -17.88 -11.76
C LYS A 102 1.67 -18.78 -10.61
N LEU A 103 0.68 -19.40 -9.99
CA LEU A 103 0.88 -20.39 -8.95
C LEU A 103 1.13 -21.76 -9.58
N LEU A 104 2.15 -22.44 -9.08
CA LEU A 104 2.50 -23.80 -9.47
C LEU A 104 1.95 -24.78 -8.44
N GLN A 105 1.44 -25.93 -8.90
CA GLN A 105 1.08 -27.07 -8.05
C GLN A 105 2.32 -27.87 -7.65
#